data_AF-A0A9W4J218-F1
#
_entry.id   AF-A0A9W4J218-F1
#
_cell.length_a   1.000
_cell.length_b   1.000
_cell.length_c   1.000
_cell.angle_alpha   90.00
_cell.angle_beta   90.00
_cell.angle_gamma   90.00
#
_symmetry.space_group_name_H-M   'P 1'
#
loop_
_entity.id
_entity.type
_entity.pdbx_description
1 polymer ?
#
loop_
_entity_poly.entity_id
_entity_poly.type
_entity_poly.pdbx_seq_one_letter_code
_entity_poly.pdbx_strand_id
1 'polypeptide(L)'
;MSKWASLSHGGPQPPQENIDKWERAVNENDPSILTTEDRLRMLRRWPLDQANYYCNFYVECTIDELVQKAARADGQESLTEAEAIIVLNTPFGGCIPEDQKYLANQNRWSQNTKTKFDDALDLILTEMDTEKRARANADIAFERIKDTRRAESKNFSKDELINIVGCNAIAWVKALEKHLEEQPAWGFVCIRTSFGDDSWEKFKEFFVHATESALVFPRNFHSIRPRWKIQWVEDPAMENASLIDLCSYFRRLCEENKVEPGLRHDAFLYANAEAIESVISFPVLPSPAFVMAAEAAYDGTGPELPLVQQAYAGSVRIAIPHVYTTFWARLISTEEDIRGKSSPMQQTWGKIFAKARITHEKTYPIKSFFMEV
;
A
#
# COMPACT_ATOMS: atom_id res chain seq x y z
N MET A 1 32.93 -2.10 -6.36
CA MET A 1 33.09 -0.75 -6.96
C MET A 1 32.09 -0.59 -8.09
N SER A 2 30.85 -0.23 -7.74
CA SER A 2 29.74 -0.04 -8.68
C SER A 2 29.74 1.40 -9.21
N LYS A 3 29.46 1.55 -10.50
CA LYS A 3 29.54 2.78 -11.31
C LYS A 3 28.71 3.93 -10.71
N TRP A 4 29.40 4.88 -10.07
CA TRP A 4 28.89 6.24 -9.80
C TRP A 4 28.96 7.17 -11.03
N ALA A 5 29.29 6.63 -12.21
CA ALA A 5 29.46 7.38 -13.45
C ALA A 5 28.14 7.81 -14.13
N SER A 6 26.96 7.48 -13.58
CA SER A 6 25.67 7.86 -14.17
C SER A 6 25.07 9.16 -13.59
N LEU A 7 25.80 9.87 -12.72
CA LEU A 7 25.34 11.14 -12.12
C LEU A 7 25.75 12.39 -12.92
N SER A 8 26.53 12.25 -14.00
CA SER A 8 27.03 13.37 -14.81
C SER A 8 26.41 13.50 -16.20
N HIS A 9 25.49 12.60 -16.58
CA HIS A 9 24.80 12.68 -17.86
C HIS A 9 23.34 13.07 -17.63
N GLY A 10 22.95 14.23 -18.17
CA GLY A 10 21.56 14.68 -18.18
C GLY A 10 20.63 13.56 -18.62
N GLY A 11 19.46 13.46 -17.99
CA GLY A 11 18.44 12.49 -18.41
C GLY A 11 18.02 12.72 -19.86
N PRO A 12 17.30 11.77 -20.47
CA PRO A 12 16.82 11.92 -21.84
C PRO A 12 16.07 13.24 -21.98
N GLN A 13 16.58 14.12 -22.83
CA GLN A 13 15.89 15.35 -23.20
C GLN A 13 14.74 15.03 -24.17
N PRO A 14 13.72 15.88 -24.26
CA PRO A 14 12.75 15.79 -25.35
C PRO A 14 13.46 15.88 -26.71
N PRO A 15 12.92 15.25 -27.77
CA PRO A 15 13.35 15.50 -29.14
C PRO A 15 13.34 17.01 -29.45
N GLN A 16 14.37 17.51 -30.14
CA GLN A 16 14.48 18.94 -30.46
C GLN A 16 13.25 19.45 -31.23
N GLU A 17 12.69 18.64 -32.13
CA GLU A 17 11.46 18.95 -32.86
C GLU A 17 10.29 19.30 -31.91
N ASN A 18 10.16 18.61 -30.78
CA ASN A 18 9.10 18.91 -29.81
C ASN A 18 9.37 20.25 -29.11
N ILE A 19 10.63 20.51 -28.76
CA ILE A 19 11.04 21.78 -28.13
C ILE A 19 10.78 22.96 -29.07
N ASP A 20 11.13 22.81 -30.35
CA ASP A 20 10.92 23.84 -31.37
C ASP A 20 9.42 24.08 -31.61
N LYS A 21 8.59 23.02 -31.60
CA LYS A 21 7.13 23.14 -31.68
C LYS A 21 6.54 23.90 -30.49
N TRP A 22 6.98 23.59 -29.26
CA TRP A 22 6.53 24.30 -28.05
C TRP A 22 6.87 25.78 -28.11
N GLU A 23 8.11 26.11 -28.45
CA GLU A 23 8.58 27.49 -28.60
C GLU A 23 7.82 28.24 -29.69
N ARG A 24 7.58 27.58 -30.83
CA ARG A 24 6.82 28.17 -31.93
C ARG A 24 5.36 28.47 -31.54
N ALA A 25 4.69 27.53 -30.87
CA ALA A 25 3.32 27.72 -30.40
C ALA A 25 3.19 28.92 -29.46
N VAL A 26 4.14 29.09 -28.54
CA VAL A 26 4.19 30.23 -27.61
C VAL A 26 4.50 31.54 -28.33
N ASN A 27 5.51 31.55 -29.20
CA ASN A 27 5.93 32.77 -29.92
C ASN A 27 4.85 33.30 -30.88
N GLU A 28 4.12 32.39 -31.53
CA GLU A 28 3.02 32.74 -32.44
C GLU A 28 1.69 32.92 -31.68
N ASN A 29 1.65 32.63 -30.38
CA ASN A 29 0.45 32.58 -29.54
C ASN A 29 -0.68 31.77 -30.21
N ASP A 30 -0.30 30.64 -30.83
CA ASP A 30 -1.18 29.77 -31.59
C ASP A 30 -1.09 28.33 -31.07
N PRO A 31 -2.00 27.91 -30.17
CA PRO A 31 -2.02 26.55 -29.65
C PRO A 31 -2.44 25.51 -30.70
N SER A 32 -2.98 25.89 -31.86
CA SER A 32 -3.34 24.96 -32.94
C SER A 32 -2.10 24.32 -33.61
N ILE A 33 -0.92 24.93 -33.43
CA ILE A 33 0.38 24.37 -33.81
C ILE A 33 0.64 23.04 -33.09
N LEU A 34 0.08 22.87 -31.89
CA LEU A 34 0.14 21.63 -31.11
C LEU A 34 -1.05 20.75 -31.49
N THR A 35 -0.75 19.61 -32.13
CA THR A 35 -1.79 18.64 -32.50
C THR A 35 -2.48 18.04 -31.28
N THR A 36 -3.61 17.37 -31.46
CA THR A 36 -4.30 16.66 -30.36
C THR A 36 -3.35 15.68 -29.64
N GLU A 37 -2.53 14.97 -30.40
CA GLU A 37 -1.52 14.05 -29.88
C GLU A 37 -0.46 14.79 -29.04
N ASP A 38 0.03 15.95 -29.50
CA ASP A 38 0.99 16.77 -28.77
C ASP A 38 0.38 17.28 -27.46
N ARG A 39 -0.86 17.76 -27.49
CA ARG A 39 -1.60 18.23 -26.31
C ARG A 39 -1.78 17.10 -25.29
N LEU A 40 -2.19 15.91 -25.73
CA LEU A 40 -2.32 14.74 -24.85
C LEU A 40 -0.97 14.36 -24.23
N ARG A 41 0.12 14.34 -25.01
CA ARG A 41 1.48 14.08 -24.50
C ARG A 41 1.93 15.13 -23.50
N MET A 42 1.67 16.41 -23.74
CA MET A 42 2.01 17.48 -22.81
C MET A 42 1.23 17.37 -21.50
N LEU A 43 -0.02 16.93 -21.56
CA LEU A 43 -0.82 16.55 -20.38
C LEU A 43 -0.42 15.21 -19.76
N ARG A 44 0.62 14.55 -20.32
CA ARG A 44 1.15 13.23 -19.93
C ARG A 44 0.13 12.10 -20.04
N ARG A 45 -0.77 12.17 -21.01
CA ARG A 45 -1.83 11.18 -21.27
C ARG A 45 -1.41 10.15 -22.31
N TRP A 46 -1.96 8.95 -22.15
CA TRP A 46 -2.01 7.97 -23.23
C TRP A 46 -2.91 8.49 -24.39
N PRO A 47 -2.77 7.93 -25.60
CA PRO A 47 -3.79 8.08 -26.65
C PRO A 47 -5.20 7.83 -26.10
N LEU A 48 -6.19 8.56 -26.62
CA LEU A 48 -7.52 8.68 -25.98
C LEU A 48 -8.23 7.34 -25.76
N ASP A 49 -8.13 6.41 -26.72
CA ASP A 49 -8.65 5.05 -26.62
C ASP A 49 -8.04 4.27 -25.45
N GLN A 50 -6.72 4.35 -25.30
CA GLN A 50 -5.97 3.72 -24.21
C GLN A 50 -6.22 4.42 -22.87
N ALA A 51 -6.28 5.76 -22.87
CA ALA A 51 -6.60 6.55 -21.69
C ALA A 51 -7.99 6.19 -21.16
N ASN A 52 -8.99 6.05 -22.04
CA ASN A 52 -10.34 5.62 -21.67
C ASN A 52 -10.37 4.17 -21.16
N TYR A 53 -9.67 3.25 -21.82
CA TYR A 53 -9.57 1.87 -21.36
C TYR A 53 -9.05 1.79 -19.92
N TYR A 54 -7.95 2.47 -19.62
CA TYR A 54 -7.37 2.43 -18.29
C TYR A 54 -8.16 3.24 -17.27
N CYS A 55 -8.71 4.40 -17.64
CA CYS A 55 -9.58 5.17 -16.76
C CYS A 55 -10.79 4.34 -16.35
N ASN A 56 -11.41 3.63 -17.30
CA ASN A 56 -12.51 2.73 -17.01
C ASN A 56 -12.08 1.57 -16.09
N PHE A 57 -10.89 1.00 -16.33
CA PHE A 57 -10.36 -0.08 -15.50
C PHE A 57 -10.10 0.35 -14.04
N TYR A 58 -9.59 1.56 -13.81
CA TYR A 58 -9.17 2.01 -12.48
C TYR A 58 -10.22 2.80 -11.70
N VAL A 59 -11.06 3.57 -12.38
CA VAL A 59 -12.02 4.50 -11.76
C VAL A 59 -13.40 4.46 -12.43
N GLU A 60 -13.66 3.43 -13.25
CA GLU A 60 -14.98 3.08 -13.79
C GLU A 60 -15.67 4.21 -14.60
N CYS A 61 -14.88 5.13 -15.18
CA CYS A 61 -15.35 6.20 -16.06
C CYS A 61 -14.34 6.50 -17.18
N THR A 62 -14.75 7.25 -18.20
CA THR A 62 -13.87 7.77 -19.27
C THR A 62 -12.99 8.91 -18.75
N ILE A 63 -11.92 9.25 -19.49
CA ILE A 63 -11.04 10.36 -19.08
C ILE A 63 -11.78 11.70 -19.08
N ASP A 64 -12.70 11.91 -20.03
CA ASP A 64 -13.47 13.16 -20.12
C ASP A 64 -14.46 13.29 -18.96
N GLU A 65 -15.13 12.19 -18.58
CA GLU A 65 -15.99 12.16 -17.40
C GLU A 65 -15.20 12.43 -16.12
N LEU A 66 -14.01 11.85 -15.99
CA LEU A 66 -13.12 12.09 -14.85
C LEU A 66 -12.66 13.55 -14.78
N VAL A 67 -12.28 14.16 -15.91
CA VAL A 67 -11.91 15.58 -15.99
C VAL A 67 -13.08 16.48 -15.61
N GLN A 68 -14.28 16.17 -16.09
CA GLN A 68 -15.49 16.91 -15.71
C GLN A 68 -15.81 16.78 -14.22
N LYS A 69 -15.67 15.57 -13.66
CA LYS A 69 -15.81 15.32 -12.21
C LYS A 69 -14.79 16.15 -11.42
N ALA A 70 -13.52 16.07 -11.79
CA ALA A 70 -12.44 16.81 -11.13
C ALA A 70 -12.61 18.33 -11.22
N ALA A 71 -13.07 18.85 -12.36
CA ALA A 71 -13.33 20.29 -12.52
C ALA A 71 -14.48 20.81 -11.64
N ARG A 72 -15.42 19.92 -11.26
CA ARG A 72 -16.57 20.24 -10.40
C ARG A 72 -16.32 19.96 -8.92
N ALA A 73 -15.26 19.21 -8.58
CA ALA A 73 -14.92 18.88 -7.21
C ALA A 73 -14.69 20.17 -6.39
N ASP A 74 -15.70 20.58 -5.64
CA ASP A 74 -15.75 21.81 -4.86
C ASP A 74 -15.25 21.57 -3.43
N GLY A 75 -14.11 20.89 -3.28
CA GLY A 75 -13.49 20.62 -1.99
C GLY A 75 -14.28 19.70 -1.04
N GLN A 76 -15.59 19.49 -1.25
CA GLN A 76 -16.49 18.63 -0.47
C GLN A 76 -16.64 17.22 -1.08
N GLU A 77 -16.76 17.08 -2.40
CA GLU A 77 -16.58 15.79 -3.08
C GLU A 77 -15.09 15.57 -3.38
N SER A 78 -14.39 14.85 -2.49
CA SER A 78 -12.95 14.63 -2.65
C SER A 78 -12.66 13.63 -3.76
N LEU A 79 -11.87 14.03 -4.75
CA LEU A 79 -11.19 13.10 -5.64
C LEU A 79 -10.39 12.08 -4.81
N THR A 80 -10.51 10.80 -5.17
CA THR A 80 -9.63 9.76 -4.62
C THR A 80 -8.19 9.97 -5.09
N GLU A 81 -7.22 9.32 -4.42
CA GLU A 81 -5.82 9.40 -4.87
C GLU A 81 -5.66 8.91 -6.31
N ALA A 82 -6.34 7.82 -6.67
CA ALA A 82 -6.27 7.26 -8.02
C ALA A 82 -6.78 8.25 -9.07
N GLU A 83 -7.93 8.88 -8.81
CA GLU A 83 -8.51 9.91 -9.67
C GLU A 83 -7.58 11.12 -9.81
N ALA A 84 -7.08 11.64 -8.69
CA ALA A 84 -6.17 12.78 -8.68
C ALA A 84 -4.88 12.46 -9.45
N ILE A 85 -4.30 11.27 -9.24
CA ILE A 85 -3.13 10.82 -10.00
C ILE A 85 -3.45 10.77 -11.49
N ILE A 86 -4.54 10.14 -11.92
CA ILE A 86 -4.89 9.98 -13.35
C ILE A 86 -5.05 11.35 -14.03
N VAL A 87 -5.70 12.32 -13.37
CA VAL A 87 -5.86 13.69 -13.88
C VAL A 87 -4.52 14.41 -14.00
N LEU A 88 -3.65 14.30 -12.99
CA LEU A 88 -2.37 15.01 -12.94
C LEU A 88 -1.29 14.38 -13.83
N ASN A 89 -1.24 13.05 -13.84
CA ASN A 89 -0.15 12.23 -14.36
C ASN A 89 -0.67 10.89 -14.87
N THR A 90 -0.44 10.56 -16.14
CA THR A 90 -0.88 9.27 -16.68
C THR A 90 0.27 8.26 -16.85
N PRO A 91 0.80 7.68 -15.76
CA PRO A 91 1.17 6.28 -15.80
C PRO A 91 0.13 5.42 -15.10
N PHE A 92 -0.74 4.81 -15.88
CA PHE A 92 -1.56 3.70 -15.43
C PHE A 92 -0.64 2.53 -15.03
N GLY A 93 -0.71 2.11 -13.76
CA GLY A 93 0.06 0.97 -13.27
C GLY A 93 1.59 1.13 -13.29
N GLY A 94 2.13 2.35 -13.45
CA GLY A 94 3.58 2.57 -13.60
C GLY A 94 4.10 2.43 -15.03
N CYS A 95 3.21 2.25 -16.00
CA CYS A 95 3.55 2.22 -17.42
C CYS A 95 3.43 3.63 -18.00
N ILE A 96 4.56 4.18 -18.47
CA ILE A 96 4.60 5.41 -19.27
C ILE A 96 4.80 4.96 -20.72
N PRO A 97 4.08 5.52 -21.70
CA PRO A 97 4.35 5.25 -23.12
C PRO A 97 5.85 5.41 -23.42
N GLU A 98 6.42 4.50 -24.22
CA GLU A 98 7.86 4.48 -24.50
C GLU A 98 8.36 5.84 -25.04
N ASP A 99 7.55 6.42 -25.93
CA ASP A 99 7.74 7.73 -26.55
C ASP A 99 7.54 8.90 -25.57
N GLN A 100 7.00 8.67 -24.37
CA GLN A 100 6.80 9.68 -23.34
C GLN A 100 7.77 9.54 -22.14
N LYS A 101 8.68 8.56 -22.14
CA LYS A 101 9.62 8.34 -21.02
C LYS A 101 10.48 9.56 -20.68
N TYR A 102 10.76 10.42 -21.65
CA TYR A 102 11.51 11.66 -21.42
C TYR A 102 10.72 12.66 -20.55
N LEU A 103 9.38 12.65 -20.61
CA LEU A 103 8.47 13.45 -19.76
C LEU A 103 8.48 13.00 -18.30
N ALA A 104 8.86 11.75 -18.01
CA ALA A 104 8.93 11.22 -16.64
C ALA A 104 10.07 11.83 -15.81
N ASN A 105 11.08 12.40 -16.48
CA ASN A 105 12.32 12.85 -15.87
C ASN A 105 12.59 14.34 -16.07
N GLN A 106 11.53 15.17 -16.10
CA GLN A 106 11.62 16.62 -16.30
C GLN A 106 12.66 17.29 -15.40
N ASN A 107 12.85 16.78 -14.18
CA ASN A 107 13.84 17.27 -13.21
C ASN A 107 15.25 17.39 -13.83
N ARG A 108 15.58 16.52 -14.78
CA ARG A 108 16.86 16.43 -15.49
C ARG A 108 16.93 17.24 -16.78
N TRP A 109 15.85 17.91 -17.18
CA TRP A 109 15.84 18.81 -18.32
C TRP A 109 16.61 20.09 -18.03
N SER A 110 17.14 20.70 -19.10
CA SER A 110 17.70 22.05 -19.00
C SER A 110 16.62 23.04 -18.52
N GLN A 111 17.03 24.12 -17.83
CA GLN A 111 16.08 25.13 -17.36
C GLN A 111 15.31 25.76 -18.54
N ASN A 112 15.99 26.02 -19.66
CA ASN A 112 15.38 26.54 -20.88
C ASN A 112 14.30 25.60 -21.42
N THR A 113 14.56 24.29 -21.45
CA THR A 113 13.58 23.28 -21.89
C THR A 113 12.36 23.22 -20.98
N LYS A 114 12.56 23.32 -19.65
CA LYS A 114 11.45 23.36 -18.68
C LYS A 114 10.57 24.58 -18.93
N THR A 115 11.16 25.76 -19.03
CA THR A 115 10.43 27.00 -19.31
C THR A 115 9.62 26.90 -20.60
N LYS A 116 10.22 26.45 -21.71
CA LYS A 116 9.50 26.27 -22.99
C LYS A 116 8.32 25.30 -22.87
N PHE A 117 8.48 24.22 -22.12
CA PHE A 117 7.41 23.25 -21.89
C PHE A 117 6.29 23.85 -21.03
N ASP A 118 6.65 24.51 -19.92
CA ASP A 118 5.70 25.10 -18.98
C ASP A 118 4.89 26.22 -19.66
N ASP A 119 5.54 27.10 -20.44
CA ASP A 119 4.88 28.17 -21.19
C ASP A 119 3.88 27.62 -22.22
N ALA A 120 4.29 26.57 -22.95
CA ALA A 120 3.41 25.92 -23.92
C ALA A 120 2.27 25.14 -23.24
N LEU A 121 2.51 24.56 -22.06
CA LEU A 121 1.48 23.91 -21.25
C LEU A 121 0.44 24.93 -20.75
N ASP A 122 0.89 26.10 -20.30
CA ASP A 122 0.01 27.16 -19.83
C ASP A 122 -0.84 27.75 -20.97
N LEU A 123 -0.26 27.86 -22.18
CA LEU A 123 -0.97 28.25 -23.39
C LEU A 123 -2.13 27.30 -23.70
N ILE A 124 -1.90 25.97 -23.70
CA ILE A 124 -2.98 25.00 -23.97
C ILE A 124 -4.04 24.99 -22.85
N LEU A 125 -3.63 25.12 -21.59
CA LEU A 125 -4.55 25.12 -20.44
C LEU A 125 -5.44 26.37 -20.41
N THR A 126 -5.01 27.46 -21.03
CA THR A 126 -5.81 28.69 -21.15
C THR A 126 -7.03 28.49 -22.06
N GLU A 127 -6.93 27.66 -23.11
CA GLU A 127 -8.07 27.29 -23.95
C GLU A 127 -8.94 26.20 -23.30
N MET A 128 -8.38 25.43 -22.37
CA MET A 128 -8.99 24.26 -21.75
C MET A 128 -9.40 24.52 -20.30
N ASP A 129 -10.29 25.48 -20.06
CA ASP A 129 -10.68 25.90 -18.70
C ASP A 129 -11.12 24.74 -17.78
N THR A 130 -11.86 23.77 -18.32
CA THR A 130 -12.26 22.56 -17.55
C THR A 130 -11.04 21.75 -17.13
N GLU A 131 -10.08 21.53 -18.02
CA GLU A 131 -8.84 20.79 -17.73
C GLU A 131 -8.00 21.53 -16.69
N LYS A 132 -7.87 22.86 -16.84
CA LYS A 132 -7.14 23.71 -15.88
C LYS A 132 -7.72 23.60 -14.48
N ARG A 133 -9.04 23.69 -14.34
CA ARG A 133 -9.75 23.50 -13.06
C ARG A 133 -9.60 22.08 -12.52
N ALA A 134 -9.75 21.06 -13.36
CA ALA A 134 -9.59 19.66 -12.99
C ALA A 134 -8.21 19.39 -12.38
N ARG A 135 -7.15 19.87 -13.04
CA ARG A 135 -5.77 19.71 -12.55
C ARG A 135 -5.54 20.45 -11.24
N ALA A 136 -5.98 21.69 -11.12
CA ALA A 136 -5.86 22.45 -9.87
C ALA A 136 -6.54 21.72 -8.69
N ASN A 137 -7.76 21.20 -8.89
CA ASN A 137 -8.48 20.44 -7.87
C ASN A 137 -7.81 19.10 -7.55
N ALA A 138 -7.29 18.41 -8.57
CA ALA A 138 -6.54 17.17 -8.39
C ALA A 138 -5.23 17.40 -7.62
N ASP A 139 -4.49 18.48 -7.88
CA ASP A 139 -3.29 18.85 -7.13
C ASP A 139 -3.61 19.10 -5.65
N ILE A 140 -4.70 19.83 -5.37
CA ILE A 140 -5.16 20.06 -3.98
C ILE A 140 -5.50 18.73 -3.29
N ALA A 141 -6.25 17.85 -3.96
CA ALA A 141 -6.59 16.54 -3.40
C ALA A 141 -5.35 15.67 -3.15
N PHE A 142 -4.42 15.64 -4.10
CA PHE A 142 -3.19 14.87 -4.00
C PHE A 142 -2.26 15.40 -2.89
N GLU A 143 -2.12 16.72 -2.74
CA GLU A 143 -1.35 17.31 -1.64
C GLU A 143 -1.98 17.03 -0.27
N ARG A 144 -3.31 17.03 -0.14
CA ARG A 144 -3.98 16.62 1.12
C ARG A 144 -3.57 15.21 1.53
N ILE A 145 -3.59 14.26 0.59
CA ILE A 145 -3.17 12.86 0.83
C ILE A 145 -1.69 12.80 1.22
N LYS A 146 -0.84 13.56 0.52
CA LYS A 146 0.59 13.65 0.86
C LYS A 146 0.80 14.23 2.25
N ASP A 147 0.06 15.25 2.65
CA ASP A 147 0.17 15.86 3.97
C ASP A 147 -0.27 14.90 5.08
N THR A 148 -1.36 14.16 4.88
CA THR A 148 -1.76 13.05 5.78
C THR A 148 -0.63 12.03 5.93
N ARG A 149 -0.06 11.55 4.82
CA ARG A 149 1.04 10.57 4.85
C ARG A 149 2.32 11.15 5.46
N ARG A 150 2.64 12.42 5.22
CA ARG A 150 3.80 13.10 5.83
C ARG A 150 3.63 13.19 7.34
N ALA A 151 2.43 13.49 7.84
CA ALA A 151 2.15 13.51 9.26
C ALA A 151 2.36 12.12 9.89
N GLU A 152 1.75 11.08 9.30
CA GLU A 152 1.86 9.70 9.79
C GLU A 152 3.27 9.10 9.60
N SER A 153 4.03 9.53 8.59
CA SER A 153 5.38 9.00 8.36
C SER A 153 6.34 9.20 9.53
N LYS A 154 6.06 10.17 10.41
CA LYS A 154 6.84 10.41 11.63
C LYS A 154 6.68 9.32 12.68
N ASN A 155 5.62 8.52 12.59
CA ASN A 155 5.32 7.39 13.47
C ASN A 155 6.08 6.12 13.07
N PHE A 156 6.88 6.14 12.00
CA PHE A 156 7.54 4.96 11.48
C PHE A 156 9.03 5.22 11.26
N SER A 157 9.84 4.21 11.55
CA SER A 157 11.23 4.18 11.11
C SER A 157 11.29 4.09 9.59
N LYS A 158 12.47 4.43 9.03
CA LYS A 158 12.71 4.36 7.59
C LYS A 158 12.48 2.95 7.03
N ASP A 159 12.86 1.92 7.78
CA ASP A 159 12.74 0.53 7.33
C ASP A 159 11.27 0.06 7.34
N GLU A 160 10.50 0.49 8.34
CA GLU A 160 9.04 0.25 8.39
C GLU A 160 8.32 0.93 7.22
N LEU A 161 8.66 2.19 6.91
CA LEU A 161 8.09 2.89 5.76
C LEU A 161 8.43 2.19 4.43
N ILE A 162 9.67 1.76 4.26
CA ILE A 162 10.09 0.99 3.07
C ILE A 162 9.27 -0.29 2.94
N ASN A 163 9.02 -0.98 4.06
CA ASN A 163 8.21 -2.19 4.08
C ASN A 163 6.75 -1.88 3.72
N ILE A 164 6.11 -0.96 4.44
CA ILE A 164 4.70 -0.63 4.26
C ILE A 164 4.43 -0.22 2.81
N VAL A 165 5.23 0.72 2.28
CA VAL A 165 5.11 1.18 0.90
C VAL A 165 5.43 0.06 -0.10
N GLY A 166 6.47 -0.75 0.18
CA GLY A 166 6.87 -1.86 -0.67
C GLY A 166 5.81 -2.95 -0.80
N CYS A 167 5.16 -3.31 0.31
CA CYS A 167 4.07 -4.29 0.34
C CYS A 167 2.84 -3.79 -0.41
N ASN A 168 2.45 -2.53 -0.22
CA ASN A 168 1.31 -1.94 -0.94
C ASN A 168 1.57 -1.77 -2.45
N ALA A 169 2.83 -1.79 -2.90
CA ALA A 169 3.18 -1.75 -4.32
C ALA A 169 3.06 -3.11 -5.03
N ILE A 170 2.80 -4.20 -4.33
CA ILE A 170 2.71 -5.53 -4.93
C ILE A 170 1.44 -5.63 -5.78
N ALA A 171 1.57 -6.09 -7.03
CA ALA A 171 0.52 -6.01 -8.05
C ALA A 171 -0.84 -6.61 -7.61
N TRP A 172 -0.83 -7.71 -6.88
CA TRP A 172 -2.05 -8.39 -6.45
C TRP A 172 -2.73 -7.75 -5.23
N VAL A 173 -2.00 -6.92 -4.46
CA VAL A 173 -2.60 -6.17 -3.34
C VAL A 173 -3.70 -5.26 -3.86
N LYS A 174 -3.55 -4.69 -5.07
CA LYS A 174 -4.61 -3.90 -5.72
C LYS A 174 -5.92 -4.67 -5.89
N ALA A 175 -5.83 -5.95 -6.27
CA ALA A 175 -7.00 -6.78 -6.47
C ALA A 175 -7.65 -7.14 -5.13
N LEU A 176 -6.84 -7.29 -4.08
CA LEU A 176 -7.31 -7.49 -2.72
C LEU A 176 -7.92 -6.21 -2.13
N GLU A 177 -7.34 -5.03 -2.36
CA GLU A 177 -7.91 -3.74 -1.97
C GLU A 177 -9.34 -3.60 -2.51
N LYS A 178 -9.56 -3.88 -3.82
CA LYS A 178 -10.91 -3.88 -4.41
C LYS A 178 -11.84 -4.88 -3.73
N HIS A 179 -11.37 -6.10 -3.45
CA HIS A 179 -12.17 -7.08 -2.72
C HIS A 179 -12.56 -6.59 -1.32
N LEU A 180 -11.65 -5.93 -0.60
CA LEU A 180 -11.92 -5.37 0.72
C LEU A 180 -12.94 -4.22 0.69
N GLU A 181 -12.97 -3.44 -0.40
CA GLU A 181 -14.00 -2.42 -0.64
C GLU A 181 -15.41 -3.00 -0.85
N GLU A 182 -15.53 -4.31 -1.07
CA GLU A 182 -16.80 -5.02 -1.18
C GLU A 182 -17.19 -5.72 0.13
N GLN A 183 -16.23 -5.89 1.07
CA GLN A 183 -16.50 -6.54 2.36
C GLN A 183 -17.12 -5.60 3.38
N PRO A 184 -18.07 -6.07 4.22
CA PRO A 184 -18.67 -5.24 5.28
C PRO A 184 -17.65 -4.86 6.36
N ALA A 185 -16.69 -5.72 6.63
CA ALA A 185 -15.57 -5.52 7.53
C ALA A 185 -14.38 -6.38 7.08
N TRP A 186 -13.19 -6.08 7.58
CA TRP A 186 -12.01 -6.92 7.39
C TRP A 186 -10.99 -6.71 8.50
N GLY A 187 -10.17 -7.72 8.75
CA GLY A 187 -9.13 -7.68 9.77
C GLY A 187 -8.98 -9.01 10.49
N PHE A 188 -8.71 -8.96 11.79
CA PHE A 188 -8.33 -10.16 12.56
C PHE A 188 -9.14 -10.30 13.84
N VAL A 189 -9.24 -11.53 14.32
CA VAL A 189 -9.50 -11.82 15.73
C VAL A 189 -8.17 -11.76 16.48
N CYS A 190 -8.14 -11.13 17.65
CA CYS A 190 -6.97 -11.12 18.53
C CYS A 190 -7.32 -11.67 19.91
N ILE A 191 -6.69 -12.79 20.27
CA ILE A 191 -6.92 -13.49 21.54
C ILE A 191 -5.90 -13.02 22.58
N ARG A 192 -6.38 -12.53 23.72
CA ARG A 192 -5.55 -12.24 24.89
C ARG A 192 -5.17 -13.54 25.58
N THR A 193 -3.89 -13.74 25.89
CA THR A 193 -3.41 -14.95 26.58
C THR A 193 -2.64 -14.65 27.88
N SER A 194 -2.67 -13.39 28.32
CA SER A 194 -2.01 -12.92 29.54
C SER A 194 -2.92 -11.93 30.27
N PHE A 195 -3.42 -12.32 31.45
CA PHE A 195 -4.44 -11.62 32.23
C PHE A 195 -3.88 -10.98 33.52
N GLY A 196 -2.56 -11.00 33.72
CA GLY A 196 -1.91 -10.62 34.99
C GLY A 196 -1.88 -9.12 35.33
N ASP A 197 -2.16 -8.22 34.38
CA ASP A 197 -2.08 -6.77 34.59
C ASP A 197 -3.15 -5.94 33.84
N ASP A 198 -3.28 -4.67 34.25
CA ASP A 198 -4.15 -3.65 33.64
C ASP A 198 -3.56 -3.06 32.35
N SER A 199 -2.48 -3.64 31.82
CA SER A 199 -1.77 -3.12 30.64
C SER A 199 -2.43 -3.47 29.32
N TRP A 200 -3.47 -4.29 29.35
CA TRP A 200 -4.21 -4.71 28.17
C TRP A 200 -4.88 -3.56 27.42
N GLU A 201 -5.46 -2.59 28.13
CA GLU A 201 -6.06 -1.42 27.48
C GLU A 201 -5.00 -0.59 26.74
N LYS A 202 -3.81 -0.42 27.33
CA LYS A 202 -2.68 0.26 26.67
C LYS A 202 -2.22 -0.49 25.42
N PHE A 203 -2.19 -1.83 25.49
CA PHE A 203 -1.89 -2.65 24.32
C PHE A 203 -2.91 -2.43 23.20
N LYS A 204 -4.21 -2.47 23.51
CA LYS A 204 -5.29 -2.23 22.53
C LYS A 204 -5.20 -0.83 21.91
N GLU A 205 -5.04 0.20 22.73
CA GLU A 205 -4.90 1.59 22.28
C GLU A 205 -3.69 1.76 21.35
N PHE A 206 -2.52 1.28 21.76
CA PHE A 206 -1.31 1.33 20.96
C PHE A 206 -1.48 0.56 19.64
N PHE A 207 -2.07 -0.63 19.70
CA PHE A 207 -2.29 -1.49 18.55
C PHE A 207 -3.17 -0.83 17.49
N VAL A 208 -4.31 -0.29 17.92
CA VAL A 208 -5.25 0.42 17.05
C VAL A 208 -4.57 1.63 16.45
N HIS A 209 -3.91 2.46 17.27
CA HIS A 209 -3.23 3.67 16.80
C HIS A 209 -2.15 3.36 15.75
N ALA A 210 -1.28 2.38 16.01
CA ALA A 210 -0.21 2.00 15.11
C ALA A 210 -0.73 1.40 13.80
N THR A 211 -1.77 0.56 13.87
CA THR A 211 -2.38 -0.04 12.68
C THR A 211 -3.08 1.02 11.84
N GLU A 212 -3.88 1.90 12.45
CA GLU A 212 -4.54 3.00 11.75
C GLU A 212 -3.56 3.98 11.10
N SER A 213 -2.44 4.26 11.77
CA SER A 213 -1.35 5.08 11.22
C SER A 213 -0.74 4.42 9.98
N ALA A 214 -0.59 3.09 9.97
CA ALA A 214 -0.08 2.35 8.82
C ALA A 214 -1.11 2.26 7.66
N LEU A 215 -2.40 2.36 7.99
CA LEU A 215 -3.48 2.29 7.01
C LEU A 215 -3.58 3.51 6.10
N VAL A 216 -2.83 4.61 6.29
CA VAL A 216 -2.89 5.77 5.37
C VAL A 216 -2.04 5.64 4.11
N PHE A 217 -1.12 4.66 4.09
CA PHE A 217 -0.18 4.44 2.97
C PHE A 217 -0.75 3.66 1.75
N PRO A 218 -1.75 2.79 1.88
CA PRO A 218 -2.54 2.26 0.76
C PRO A 218 -3.17 3.38 -0.06
N ARG A 219 -3.39 3.13 -1.37
CA ARG A 219 -4.01 4.13 -2.24
C ARG A 219 -5.48 4.34 -1.93
N ASN A 220 -6.17 3.24 -1.63
CA ASN A 220 -7.61 3.24 -1.36
C ASN A 220 -7.93 3.34 0.13
N PHE A 221 -7.03 3.94 0.93
CA PHE A 221 -7.19 3.92 2.38
C PHE A 221 -8.51 4.51 2.88
N HIS A 222 -9.03 5.55 2.20
CA HIS A 222 -10.32 6.14 2.54
C HIS A 222 -11.48 5.13 2.45
N SER A 223 -11.39 4.17 1.53
CA SER A 223 -12.41 3.14 1.33
C SER A 223 -12.25 1.97 2.30
N ILE A 224 -11.02 1.50 2.52
CA ILE A 224 -10.76 0.30 3.31
C ILE A 224 -10.60 0.58 4.81
N ARG A 225 -10.03 1.72 5.21
CA ARG A 225 -9.75 2.04 6.62
C ARG A 225 -11.01 2.04 7.49
N PRO A 226 -12.15 2.63 7.09
CA PRO A 226 -13.36 2.64 7.92
C PRO A 226 -13.95 1.25 8.20
N ARG A 227 -13.56 0.25 7.40
CA ARG A 227 -14.04 -1.14 7.50
C ARG A 227 -13.04 -2.05 8.20
N TRP A 228 -11.84 -1.55 8.50
CA TRP A 228 -10.87 -2.29 9.28
C TRP A 228 -11.39 -2.51 10.70
N LYS A 229 -11.31 -3.74 11.17
CA LYS A 229 -11.75 -4.14 12.51
C LYS A 229 -10.77 -5.11 13.15
N ILE A 230 -10.77 -5.09 14.46
CA ILE A 230 -10.14 -6.12 15.28
C ILE A 230 -11.14 -6.58 16.33
N GLN A 231 -11.37 -7.90 16.36
CA GLN A 231 -12.23 -8.51 17.36
C GLN A 231 -11.36 -9.02 18.51
N TRP A 232 -11.41 -8.33 19.64
CA TRP A 232 -10.71 -8.72 20.85
C TRP A 232 -11.45 -9.87 21.55
N VAL A 233 -10.72 -10.93 21.89
CA VAL A 233 -11.24 -12.06 22.67
C VAL A 233 -10.49 -12.14 23.99
N GLU A 234 -11.23 -11.96 25.08
CA GLU A 234 -10.72 -11.85 26.45
C GLU A 234 -11.28 -12.98 27.32
N ASP A 235 -11.14 -14.23 26.86
CA ASP A 235 -11.57 -15.41 27.60
C ASP A 235 -10.48 -15.85 28.60
N PRO A 236 -10.71 -15.78 29.93
CA PRO A 236 -9.72 -16.16 30.93
C PRO A 236 -9.26 -17.61 30.83
N ALA A 237 -10.02 -18.49 30.18
CA ALA A 237 -9.60 -19.87 29.92
C ALA A 237 -8.35 -19.96 29.02
N MET A 238 -8.03 -18.87 28.30
CA MET A 238 -6.88 -18.78 27.39
C MET A 238 -5.60 -18.26 28.06
N GLU A 239 -5.59 -18.04 29.38
CA GLU A 239 -4.40 -17.67 30.14
C GLU A 239 -3.27 -18.70 29.90
N ASN A 240 -2.14 -18.25 29.36
CA ASN A 240 -0.98 -19.07 29.01
C ASN A 240 -1.29 -20.30 28.14
N ALA A 241 -2.38 -20.25 27.35
CA ALA A 241 -2.77 -21.34 26.45
C ALA A 241 -1.65 -21.66 25.45
N SER A 242 -1.47 -22.95 25.16
CA SER A 242 -0.54 -23.37 24.10
C SER A 242 -1.06 -22.95 22.73
N LEU A 243 -0.17 -22.89 21.73
CA LEU A 243 -0.58 -22.55 20.37
C LEU A 243 -1.64 -23.52 19.82
N ILE A 244 -1.52 -24.81 20.13
CA ILE A 244 -2.48 -25.84 19.69
C ILE A 244 -3.86 -25.58 20.30
N ASP A 245 -3.90 -25.19 21.58
CA ASP A 245 -5.15 -24.84 22.27
C ASP A 245 -5.78 -23.60 21.66
N LEU A 246 -4.97 -22.57 21.36
CA LEU A 246 -5.43 -21.34 20.70
C LEU A 246 -5.99 -21.61 19.30
N CYS A 247 -5.31 -22.41 18.47
CA CYS A 247 -5.80 -22.78 17.14
C CYS A 247 -7.11 -23.57 17.23
N SER A 248 -7.22 -24.49 18.19
CA SER A 248 -8.45 -25.27 18.42
C SER A 248 -9.60 -24.40 18.94
N TYR A 249 -9.32 -23.44 19.81
CA TYR A 249 -10.29 -22.47 20.30
C TYR A 249 -10.78 -21.53 19.19
N PHE A 250 -9.86 -20.99 18.39
CA PHE A 250 -10.20 -20.12 17.26
C PHE A 250 -11.07 -20.83 16.21
N ARG A 251 -10.74 -22.08 15.84
CA ARG A 251 -11.58 -22.88 14.93
C ARG A 251 -13.00 -23.04 15.45
N ARG A 252 -13.15 -23.29 16.76
CA ARG A 252 -14.46 -23.36 17.41
C ARG A 252 -15.22 -22.03 17.32
N LEU A 253 -14.55 -20.88 17.51
CA LEU A 253 -15.18 -19.58 17.31
C LEU A 253 -15.69 -19.40 15.87
N CYS A 254 -14.93 -19.85 14.87
CA CYS A 254 -15.35 -19.83 13.48
C CYS A 254 -16.56 -20.76 13.23
N GLU A 255 -16.50 -22.00 13.70
CA GLU A 255 -17.58 -23.01 13.55
C GLU A 255 -18.88 -22.58 14.22
N GLU A 256 -18.78 -21.91 15.37
CA GLU A 256 -19.91 -21.37 16.13
C GLU A 256 -20.41 -20.01 15.59
N ASN A 257 -19.86 -19.51 14.47
CA ASN A 257 -20.16 -18.18 13.89
C ASN A 257 -20.02 -17.03 14.89
N LYS A 258 -19.04 -17.13 15.81
CA LYS A 258 -18.70 -16.08 16.78
C LYS A 258 -17.68 -15.08 16.26
N VAL A 259 -17.11 -15.34 15.08
CA VAL A 259 -16.21 -14.41 14.38
C VAL A 259 -17.05 -13.47 13.52
N GLU A 260 -16.78 -12.17 13.62
CA GLU A 260 -17.50 -11.17 12.83
C GLU A 260 -17.29 -11.40 11.31
N PRO A 261 -18.36 -11.32 10.48
CA PRO A 261 -18.24 -11.52 9.04
C PRO A 261 -17.20 -10.61 8.39
N GLY A 262 -16.34 -11.19 7.57
CA GLY A 262 -15.28 -10.49 6.83
C GLY A 262 -13.91 -10.48 7.53
N LEU A 263 -13.84 -10.80 8.83
CA LEU A 263 -12.55 -11.08 9.48
C LEU A 263 -11.93 -12.38 8.95
N ARG A 264 -10.61 -12.50 9.04
CA ARG A 264 -9.91 -13.69 8.56
C ARG A 264 -10.27 -14.92 9.40
N HIS A 265 -10.46 -16.04 8.71
CA HIS A 265 -10.69 -17.37 9.31
C HIS A 265 -9.49 -18.31 9.15
N ASP A 266 -8.52 -17.97 8.29
CA ASP A 266 -7.32 -18.78 8.04
C ASP A 266 -6.14 -18.40 8.96
N ALA A 267 -6.19 -17.22 9.58
CA ALA A 267 -5.20 -16.73 10.52
C ALA A 267 -5.84 -15.84 11.58
N PHE A 268 -5.26 -15.85 12.78
CA PHE A 268 -5.67 -15.00 13.89
C PHE A 268 -4.44 -14.40 14.59
N LEU A 269 -4.65 -13.41 15.44
CA LEU A 269 -3.63 -12.80 16.26
C LEU A 269 -3.76 -13.27 17.72
N TYR A 270 -2.67 -13.24 18.46
CA TYR A 270 -2.72 -13.38 19.91
C TYR A 270 -1.65 -12.53 20.59
N ALA A 271 -1.96 -12.10 21.81
CA ALA A 271 -1.08 -11.28 22.63
C ALA A 271 -0.72 -12.03 23.91
N ASN A 272 0.50 -12.54 23.94
CA ASN A 272 1.11 -13.13 25.12
C ASN A 272 1.73 -12.05 26.01
N ALA A 273 2.25 -12.45 27.18
CA ALA A 273 2.87 -11.53 28.14
C ALA A 273 4.00 -10.69 27.50
N GLU A 274 4.82 -11.30 26.64
CA GLU A 274 5.92 -10.58 25.95
C GLU A 274 5.41 -9.55 24.94
N ALA A 275 4.33 -9.84 24.21
CA ALA A 275 3.72 -8.90 23.27
C ALA A 275 3.15 -7.69 24.02
N ILE A 276 2.45 -7.91 25.13
CA ILE A 276 1.91 -6.85 25.99
C ILE A 276 3.05 -6.01 26.57
N GLU A 277 4.06 -6.66 27.17
CA GLU A 277 5.24 -6.00 27.73
C GLU A 277 6.00 -5.17 26.69
N SER A 278 6.04 -5.63 25.43
CA SER A 278 6.70 -4.89 24.35
C SER A 278 6.07 -3.52 24.09
N VAL A 279 4.76 -3.36 24.30
CA VAL A 279 4.07 -2.07 24.23
C VAL A 279 4.35 -1.23 25.47
N ILE A 280 4.33 -1.85 26.66
CA ILE A 280 4.59 -1.14 27.92
C ILE A 280 6.00 -0.53 27.92
N SER A 281 6.97 -1.34 27.50
CA SER A 281 8.38 -0.94 27.38
C SER A 281 8.60 0.12 26.29
N PHE A 282 7.75 0.16 25.25
CA PHE A 282 7.86 1.07 24.11
C PHE A 282 6.50 1.67 23.70
N PRO A 283 5.93 2.57 24.52
CA PRO A 283 4.54 3.02 24.39
C PRO A 283 4.32 4.10 23.33
N VAL A 284 5.36 4.43 22.55
CA VAL A 284 5.34 5.49 21.53
C VAL A 284 5.95 4.98 20.23
N LEU A 285 5.39 5.46 19.12
CA LEU A 285 5.88 5.18 17.79
C LEU A 285 7.07 6.11 17.42
N PRO A 286 8.06 5.63 16.63
CA PRO A 286 8.22 4.25 16.15
C PRO A 286 8.61 3.28 17.29
N SER A 287 8.05 2.06 17.26
CA SER A 287 8.17 1.09 18.35
C SER A 287 8.51 -0.31 17.84
N PRO A 288 9.37 -1.08 18.55
CA PRO A 288 9.61 -2.49 18.27
C PRO A 288 8.48 -3.42 18.78
N ALA A 289 7.39 -2.84 19.29
CA ALA A 289 6.24 -3.57 19.80
C ALA A 289 5.64 -4.52 18.76
N PHE A 290 5.18 -5.67 19.24
CA PHE A 290 4.77 -6.77 18.38
C PHE A 290 3.51 -7.46 18.88
N VAL A 291 2.93 -8.24 17.97
CA VAL A 291 1.86 -9.19 18.23
C VAL A 291 2.25 -10.53 17.60
N MET A 292 1.66 -11.62 18.09
CA MET A 292 1.82 -12.92 17.43
C MET A 292 0.66 -13.12 16.45
N ALA A 293 0.95 -13.72 15.30
CA ALA A 293 -0.03 -14.25 14.36
C ALA A 293 0.11 -15.76 14.30
N ALA A 294 -1.01 -16.46 14.31
CA ALA A 294 -1.10 -17.90 14.27
C ALA A 294 -1.94 -18.35 13.08
N GLU A 295 -1.58 -19.50 12.55
CA GLU A 295 -2.36 -20.17 11.53
C GLU A 295 -3.45 -21.01 12.17
N ALA A 296 -4.69 -20.82 11.72
CA ALA A 296 -5.84 -21.51 12.29
C ALA A 296 -5.78 -23.04 12.13
N ALA A 297 -5.14 -23.51 11.06
CA ALA A 297 -5.03 -24.92 10.70
C ALA A 297 -3.87 -25.66 11.40
N TYR A 298 -3.00 -24.95 12.15
CA TYR A 298 -1.88 -25.60 12.83
C TYR A 298 -2.37 -26.58 13.91
N ASP A 299 -1.89 -27.82 13.83
CA ASP A 299 -2.29 -28.93 14.70
C ASP A 299 -1.10 -29.54 15.49
N GLY A 300 0.07 -28.89 15.44
CA GLY A 300 1.30 -29.41 16.04
C GLY A 300 2.08 -30.36 15.14
N THR A 301 1.51 -30.83 14.03
CA THR A 301 2.13 -31.77 13.08
C THR A 301 2.45 -31.08 11.75
N GLY A 302 3.40 -30.14 11.79
CA GLY A 302 3.85 -29.46 10.57
C GLY A 302 4.69 -30.38 9.67
N PRO A 303 4.57 -30.29 8.33
CA PRO A 303 5.51 -30.95 7.43
C PRO A 303 6.94 -30.46 7.69
N GLU A 304 7.96 -31.29 7.42
CA GLU A 304 9.36 -30.84 7.41
C GLU A 304 9.52 -29.71 6.39
N LEU A 305 9.42 -28.46 6.87
CA LEU A 305 9.63 -27.29 6.04
C LEU A 305 11.12 -27.15 5.70
N PRO A 306 11.49 -26.57 4.54
CA PRO A 306 12.87 -26.23 4.22
C PRO A 306 13.50 -25.40 5.35
N LEU A 307 14.81 -25.51 5.59
CA LEU A 307 15.55 -24.81 6.68
C LEU A 307 15.22 -23.30 6.84
N VAL A 308 14.91 -22.61 5.75
CA VAL A 308 14.54 -21.17 5.75
C VAL A 308 13.16 -20.92 6.39
N GLN A 309 12.34 -21.96 6.53
CA GLN A 309 10.96 -21.97 7.02
C GLN A 309 10.77 -22.85 8.26
N GLN A 310 11.80 -23.56 8.74
CA GLN A 310 11.74 -24.41 9.95
C GLN A 310 11.44 -23.64 11.25
N ALA A 311 11.63 -22.31 11.26
CA ALA A 311 11.27 -21.46 12.39
C ALA A 311 9.76 -21.17 12.49
N TYR A 312 8.97 -21.64 11.52
CA TYR A 312 7.52 -21.48 11.46
C TYR A 312 6.82 -22.64 12.19
N ALA A 313 6.63 -22.51 13.50
CA ALA A 313 5.87 -23.47 14.30
C ALA A 313 4.37 -23.12 14.33
N GLY A 314 3.77 -22.80 13.17
CA GLY A 314 2.37 -22.36 13.09
C GLY A 314 2.09 -20.94 13.60
N SER A 315 3.11 -20.22 14.08
CA SER A 315 2.99 -18.85 14.58
C SER A 315 4.19 -17.97 14.28
N VAL A 316 3.95 -16.66 14.19
CA VAL A 316 4.91 -15.64 13.80
C VAL A 316 4.75 -14.34 14.58
N ARG A 317 5.87 -13.67 14.85
CA ARG A 317 5.94 -12.35 15.48
C ARG A 317 5.86 -11.28 14.40
N ILE A 318 4.87 -10.41 14.49
CA ILE A 318 4.69 -9.25 13.62
C ILE A 318 4.93 -7.98 14.42
N ALA A 319 5.71 -7.04 13.88
CA ALA A 319 5.65 -5.67 14.37
C ALA A 319 4.22 -5.13 14.21
N ILE A 320 3.65 -4.52 15.25
CA ILE A 320 2.28 -3.99 15.23
C ILE A 320 2.01 -3.07 14.01
N PRO A 321 2.90 -2.11 13.68
CA PRO A 321 2.81 -1.31 12.45
C PRO A 321 2.60 -2.09 11.15
N HIS A 322 3.04 -3.34 11.10
CA HIS A 322 3.00 -4.17 9.91
C HIS A 322 1.81 -5.14 9.89
N VAL A 323 0.99 -5.21 10.94
CA VAL A 323 -0.14 -6.16 11.01
C VAL A 323 -1.07 -6.01 9.81
N TYR A 324 -1.33 -4.76 9.41
CA TYR A 324 -2.10 -4.49 8.22
C TYR A 324 -1.45 -5.05 6.95
N THR A 325 -0.19 -4.69 6.66
CA THR A 325 0.49 -5.17 5.43
C THR A 325 0.73 -6.67 5.44
N THR A 326 0.56 -7.27 6.60
CA THR A 326 0.64 -8.70 6.85
C THR A 326 -0.69 -9.40 6.61
N PHE A 327 -1.83 -8.69 6.66
CA PHE A 327 -3.14 -9.18 6.21
C PHE A 327 -3.10 -9.68 4.76
N TRP A 328 -2.20 -9.14 3.97
CA TRP A 328 -1.96 -9.54 2.58
C TRP A 328 -1.54 -11.02 2.47
N ALA A 329 -0.77 -11.52 3.43
CA ALA A 329 -0.09 -12.81 3.29
C ALA A 329 -0.88 -14.00 3.86
N ARG A 330 -0.67 -15.19 3.28
CA ARG A 330 -1.05 -16.49 3.87
C ARG A 330 0.09 -17.11 4.64
N LEU A 331 -0.20 -17.56 5.86
CA LEU A 331 0.82 -18.09 6.76
C LEU A 331 1.51 -19.35 6.21
N ILE A 332 0.78 -20.26 5.54
CA ILE A 332 1.33 -21.44 4.83
C ILE A 332 1.07 -21.39 3.31
N SER A 333 1.95 -22.06 2.55
CA SER A 333 1.80 -22.28 1.10
C SER A 333 0.84 -23.43 0.86
N THR A 334 -0.19 -23.24 0.02
CA THR A 334 -1.02 -24.35 -0.44
C THR A 334 -0.26 -25.23 -1.44
N GLU A 335 -0.71 -26.47 -1.68
CA GLU A 335 -0.14 -27.31 -2.76
C GLU A 335 -0.16 -26.61 -4.13
N GLU A 336 -1.17 -25.77 -4.38
CA GLU A 336 -1.28 -24.97 -5.60
C GLU A 336 -0.16 -23.92 -5.71
N ASP A 337 0.23 -23.31 -4.59
CA ASP A 337 1.33 -22.35 -4.51
C ASP A 337 2.69 -23.01 -4.77
N ILE A 338 2.84 -24.27 -4.33
CA ILE A 338 4.04 -25.09 -4.53
C ILE A 338 4.15 -25.55 -5.99
N ARG A 339 3.02 -25.87 -6.62
CA ARG A 339 2.94 -26.27 -8.05
C ARG A 339 2.98 -25.08 -9.02
N GLY A 340 3.18 -23.85 -8.53
CA GLY A 340 3.24 -22.64 -9.35
C GLY A 340 1.90 -22.22 -9.98
N LYS A 341 0.79 -22.82 -9.52
CA LYS A 341 -0.59 -22.51 -9.93
C LYS A 341 -1.28 -21.60 -8.91
N SER A 342 -0.53 -20.78 -8.17
CA SER A 342 -1.12 -19.88 -7.18
C SER A 342 -2.18 -19.00 -7.84
N SER A 343 -3.34 -18.88 -7.20
CA SER A 343 -4.21 -17.73 -7.46
C SER A 343 -3.35 -16.47 -7.45
N PRO A 344 -3.45 -15.59 -8.46
CA PRO A 344 -2.63 -14.39 -8.54
C PRO A 344 -2.76 -13.49 -7.30
N MET A 345 -3.78 -13.71 -6.47
CA MET A 345 -4.17 -12.89 -5.33
C MET A 345 -3.49 -13.22 -3.99
N GLN A 346 -2.72 -14.29 -3.84
CA GLN A 346 -2.26 -14.75 -2.52
C GLN A 346 -0.80 -15.20 -2.52
N GLN A 347 0.02 -14.70 -1.58
CA GLN A 347 1.41 -15.11 -1.38
C GLN A 347 1.70 -15.45 0.08
N THR A 348 2.70 -16.30 0.29
CA THR A 348 3.12 -16.65 1.64
C THR A 348 3.89 -15.55 2.33
N TRP A 349 3.88 -15.58 3.66
CA TRP A 349 4.63 -14.63 4.48
C TRP A 349 6.12 -14.62 4.17
N GLY A 350 6.72 -15.79 3.90
CA GLY A 350 8.10 -15.87 3.43
C GLY A 350 8.35 -15.10 2.12
N LYS A 351 7.38 -15.10 1.19
CA LYS A 351 7.46 -14.33 -0.06
C LYS A 351 7.21 -12.83 0.16
N ILE A 352 6.28 -12.46 1.05
CA ILE A 352 6.02 -11.05 1.40
C ILE A 352 7.25 -10.46 2.12
N PHE A 353 7.80 -11.18 3.09
CA PHE A 353 8.98 -10.74 3.84
C PHE A 353 10.29 -10.83 3.09
N ALA A 354 10.45 -11.75 2.12
CA ALA A 354 11.61 -11.71 1.22
C ALA A 354 11.57 -10.50 0.28
N LYS A 355 10.37 -10.00 -0.05
CA LYS A 355 10.18 -8.79 -0.86
C LYS A 355 10.25 -7.51 -0.03
N ALA A 356 9.83 -7.57 1.24
CA ALA A 356 10.04 -6.50 2.19
C ALA A 356 11.53 -6.45 2.56
N ARG A 357 12.17 -5.30 2.45
CA ARG A 357 13.60 -5.14 2.77
C ARG A 357 13.84 -5.09 4.28
N ILE A 358 13.25 -6.02 5.04
CA ILE A 358 13.43 -6.12 6.48
C ILE A 358 14.82 -6.69 6.74
N THR A 359 15.60 -6.02 7.58
CA THR A 359 16.82 -6.59 8.15
C THR A 359 16.39 -7.75 9.07
N HIS A 360 16.57 -8.98 8.58
CA HIS A 360 16.08 -10.24 9.18
C HIS A 360 16.46 -10.49 10.65
N GLU A 361 17.38 -9.69 11.21
CA GLU A 361 17.90 -9.81 12.57
C GLU A 361 16.95 -9.29 13.67
N LYS A 362 15.92 -8.50 13.34
CA LYS A 362 15.05 -7.86 14.36
C LYS A 362 13.56 -8.16 14.26
N THR A 363 13.05 -8.53 13.09
CA THR A 363 11.63 -8.83 12.89
C THR A 363 11.49 -9.95 11.85
N TYR A 364 11.63 -11.17 12.34
CA TYR A 364 11.20 -12.44 11.73
C TYR A 364 12.14 -13.14 10.70
N PRO A 365 12.64 -14.38 10.99
CA PRO A 365 12.95 -14.98 12.30
C PRO A 365 14.47 -15.20 12.49
N ILE A 366 15.05 -14.81 13.64
CA ILE A 366 16.31 -15.41 14.16
C ILE A 366 16.31 -15.39 15.70
N LYS A 367 15.81 -16.45 16.33
CA LYS A 367 16.47 -17.23 17.40
C LYS A 367 15.50 -18.29 17.94
N SER A 368 16.01 -19.51 18.05
CA SER A 368 15.39 -20.67 18.69
C SER A 368 15.10 -20.38 20.17
N PHE A 369 13.82 -20.33 20.54
CA PHE A 369 13.37 -20.60 21.91
C PHE A 369 12.97 -22.08 21.98
N PHE A 370 13.95 -22.96 21.82
CA PHE A 370 13.89 -24.25 22.48
C PHE A 370 14.68 -24.07 23.78
N MET A 371 13.98 -24.02 24.90
CA MET A 371 14.60 -24.35 26.18
C MET A 371 15.04 -25.81 26.06
N GLU A 372 16.35 -26.02 26.14
CA GLU A 372 16.90 -27.34 26.46
C GLU A 372 16.26 -27.81 27.76
N VAL A 373 15.80 -29.06 27.76
CA VAL A 373 15.39 -29.81 28.96
C VAL A 373 16.61 -30.10 29.80
#